data_AF-A0A0E0F417-F1
#
_entry.id   AF-A0A0E0F417-F1
#
_cell.length_a   1.000
_cell.length_b   1.000
_cell.length_c   1.000
_cell.angle_alpha   90.00
_cell.angle_beta   90.00
_cell.angle_gamma   90.00
#
_symmetry.space_group_name_H-M   'P 1'
#
loop_
_entity.id
_entity.type
_entity.pdbx_description
1 polymer ?
#
loop_
_entity_poly.entity_id
_entity_poly.type
_entity_poly.pdbx_seq_one_letter_code
_entity_poly.pdbx_strand_id
1 'polypeptide(L)'
;MAGNNHDDALLRQALLDVAGAGACVVPWAPQRGVLRHRAVGCFLTHSGWNSTAEGVAEGVPMVCWPFFVDQQINSRLVGAVWGNRVDMKDACERGVVERSVKEAMESGEIRRSARRLAEQVKRDTGDGGSSALEFERLVGFIRELSKVDDEPLVEKCSLLPDFEADADSKPMTTPGLPNFTVNNI
;
A
#
# COMPACT_ATOMS: atom_id res chain seq x y z
N MET A 1 18.57 0.44 5.95
CA MET A 1 19.47 1.25 6.79
C MET A 1 19.49 0.62 8.17
N ALA A 2 20.64 0.19 8.68
CA ALA A 2 20.73 -0.32 10.05
C ALA A 2 20.65 0.89 11.00
N GLY A 3 19.58 0.97 11.80
CA GLY A 3 19.46 1.95 12.86
C GLY A 3 20.60 1.80 13.87
N ASN A 4 21.07 2.90 14.42
CA ASN A 4 22.15 2.90 15.39
C ASN A 4 21.64 2.23 16.69
N ASN A 5 22.28 1.14 17.14
CA ASN A 5 21.81 0.32 18.27
C ASN A 5 21.54 1.11 19.57
N HIS A 6 22.13 2.30 19.73
CA HIS A 6 21.92 3.17 20.88
C HIS A 6 20.55 3.88 20.86
N ASP A 7 20.11 4.33 19.69
CA ASP A 7 18.84 5.05 19.53
C ASP A 7 17.65 4.10 19.73
N ASP A 8 17.78 2.85 19.27
CA ASP A 8 16.78 1.79 19.48
C ASP A 8 16.62 1.44 20.97
N ALA A 9 17.70 1.45 21.74
CA ALA A 9 17.66 1.18 23.18
C ALA A 9 16.94 2.31 23.94
N LEU A 10 17.22 3.57 23.59
CA LEU A 10 16.55 4.73 24.16
C LEU A 10 15.05 4.74 23.82
N LEU A 11 14.70 4.42 22.57
CA LEU A 11 13.30 4.32 22.15
C LEU A 11 12.54 3.22 22.91
N ARG A 12 13.17 2.04 23.07
CA ARG A 12 12.60 0.94 23.85
C ARG A 12 12.34 1.34 25.29
N GLN A 13 13.31 1.99 25.94
CA GLN A 13 13.16 2.44 27.31
C GLN A 13 12.03 3.46 27.45
N ALA A 14 12.02 4.48 26.59
CA ALA A 14 10.98 5.51 26.61
C ALA A 14 9.56 4.91 26.41
N LEU A 15 9.42 3.89 25.57
CA LEU A 15 8.14 3.22 25.35
C LEU A 15 7.72 2.35 26.53
N LEU A 16 8.66 1.64 27.17
CA LEU A 16 8.38 0.86 28.38
C LEU A 16 7.95 1.77 29.54
N ASP A 17 8.56 2.95 29.67
CA ASP A 17 8.20 3.91 30.72
C ASP A 17 6.77 4.46 30.55
N VAL A 18 6.30 4.59 29.30
CA VAL A 18 4.97 5.15 28.98
C VAL A 18 3.87 4.09 28.94
N ALA A 19 4.14 2.94 28.30
CA ALA A 19 3.13 1.94 28.00
C ALA A 19 3.31 0.63 28.78
N GLY A 20 4.41 0.48 29.54
CA GLY A 20 4.73 -0.73 30.30
C GLY A 20 4.71 -1.97 29.42
N ALA A 21 4.05 -3.02 29.90
CA ALA A 21 3.86 -4.27 29.15
C ALA A 21 2.95 -4.14 27.91
N GLY A 22 2.33 -2.98 27.67
CA GLY A 22 1.47 -2.71 26.52
C GLY A 22 2.20 -2.31 25.24
N ALA A 23 3.52 -2.07 25.30
CA ALA A 23 4.34 -1.76 24.12
C ALA A 23 5.38 -2.84 23.84
N CYS A 24 5.57 -3.13 22.55
CA CYS A 24 6.60 -4.04 22.08
C CYS A 24 7.27 -3.42 20.86
N VAL A 25 8.60 -3.29 20.92
CA VAL A 25 9.42 -2.87 19.78
C VAL A 25 10.23 -4.05 19.32
N VAL A 26 10.19 -4.34 18.03
CA VAL A 26 10.98 -5.40 17.41
C VAL A 26 11.64 -4.85 16.14
N PRO A 27 12.86 -5.31 15.80
CA PRO A 27 13.52 -4.86 14.57
C PRO A 27 12.74 -5.27 13.31
N TRP A 28 11.96 -6.35 13.40
CA TRP A 28 11.11 -6.84 12.33
C TRP A 28 9.94 -7.63 12.91
N ALA A 29 8.79 -7.55 12.25
CA ALA A 29 7.60 -8.34 12.57
C ALA A 29 7.01 -8.92 11.26
N PRO A 30 6.35 -10.09 11.32
CA PRO A 30 5.61 -10.62 10.18
C PRO A 30 4.36 -9.74 9.93
N GLN A 31 4.54 -8.60 9.24
CA GLN A 31 3.59 -7.50 9.15
C GLN A 31 2.18 -7.97 8.79
N ARG A 32 2.02 -8.70 7.69
CA ARG A 32 0.72 -9.24 7.28
C ARG A 32 0.08 -10.15 8.35
N GLY A 33 0.87 -10.95 9.05
CA GLY A 33 0.40 -11.78 10.16
C GLY A 33 -0.09 -10.96 11.36
N VAL A 34 0.59 -9.85 11.65
CA VAL A 34 0.14 -8.87 12.65
C VAL A 34 -1.16 -8.20 12.19
N LEU A 35 -1.21 -7.68 10.97
CA LEU A 35 -2.39 -6.97 10.42
C LEU A 35 -3.64 -7.85 10.38
N ARG A 36 -3.48 -9.15 10.10
CA ARG A 36 -4.58 -10.13 10.12
C ARG A 36 -5.12 -10.40 11.53
N HIS A 37 -4.37 -10.06 12.58
CA HIS A 37 -4.75 -10.39 13.94
C HIS A 37 -5.92 -9.51 14.42
N ARG A 38 -6.97 -10.14 14.95
CA ARG A 38 -8.22 -9.46 15.37
C ARG A 38 -8.06 -8.33 16.41
N ALA A 39 -6.95 -8.33 17.14
CA ALA A 39 -6.66 -7.30 18.14
C ALA A 39 -6.08 -6.02 17.53
N VAL A 40 -5.69 -6.02 16.25
CA VAL A 40 -5.24 -4.83 15.56
C VAL A 40 -6.44 -3.96 15.22
N GLY A 41 -6.45 -2.74 15.76
CA GLY A 41 -7.53 -1.79 15.54
C GLY A 41 -7.24 -0.76 14.44
N CYS A 42 -5.98 -0.39 14.24
CA CYS A 42 -5.52 0.51 13.20
C CYS A 42 -4.04 0.25 12.85
N PHE A 43 -3.61 0.72 11.68
CA PHE A 43 -2.24 0.60 11.20
C PHE A 43 -1.66 1.99 10.89
N LEU A 44 -0.70 2.43 11.71
CA LEU A 44 0.10 3.62 11.41
C LEU A 44 1.21 3.24 10.41
N THR A 45 1.24 3.88 9.25
CA THR A 45 2.14 3.51 8.15
C THR A 45 2.67 4.74 7.41
N HIS A 46 3.83 4.59 6.78
CA HIS A 46 4.38 5.57 5.86
C HIS A 46 3.71 5.55 4.48
N SER A 47 2.73 4.67 4.24
CA SER A 47 1.99 4.56 2.96
C SER A 47 2.80 4.06 1.77
N GLY A 48 3.83 3.24 2.02
CA GLY A 48 4.44 2.42 0.97
C GLY A 48 3.41 1.46 0.37
N TRP A 49 3.52 1.16 -0.93
CA TRP A 49 2.48 0.41 -1.65
C TRP A 49 2.24 -1.00 -1.10
N ASN A 50 3.30 -1.76 -0.80
CA ASN A 50 3.17 -3.12 -0.26
C ASN A 50 2.41 -3.12 1.08
N SER A 51 2.83 -2.28 2.03
CA SER A 51 2.16 -2.15 3.32
C SER A 51 0.72 -1.64 3.18
N THR A 52 0.46 -0.78 2.20
CA THR A 52 -0.89 -0.31 1.89
C THR A 52 -1.78 -1.45 1.37
N ALA A 53 -1.28 -2.25 0.43
CA ALA A 53 -1.99 -3.40 -0.10
C ALA A 53 -2.29 -4.44 0.99
N GLU A 54 -1.34 -4.71 1.89
CA GLU A 54 -1.55 -5.61 3.03
C GLU A 54 -2.60 -5.08 4.01
N GLY A 55 -2.52 -3.80 4.40
CA GLY A 55 -3.50 -3.17 5.29
C GLY A 55 -4.92 -3.20 4.72
N VAL A 56 -5.04 -2.93 3.42
CA VAL A 56 -6.32 -3.01 2.69
C VAL A 56 -6.84 -4.45 2.62
N ALA A 57 -6.00 -5.41 2.25
CA ALA A 57 -6.41 -6.81 2.12
C ALA A 57 -6.89 -7.42 3.45
N GLU A 58 -6.28 -7.02 4.56
CA GLU A 58 -6.69 -7.45 5.90
C GLU A 58 -7.81 -6.57 6.51
N GLY A 59 -8.19 -5.47 5.85
CA GLY A 59 -9.31 -4.61 6.25
C GLY A 59 -9.04 -3.77 7.48
N VAL A 60 -7.79 -3.31 7.64
CA VAL A 60 -7.35 -2.52 8.79
C VAL A 60 -7.42 -1.02 8.45
N PRO A 61 -8.09 -0.19 9.28
CA PRO A 61 -8.04 1.27 9.18
C PRO A 61 -6.60 1.80 9.20
N MET A 62 -6.27 2.75 8.34
CA MET A 62 -4.89 3.24 8.20
C MET A 62 -4.74 4.67 8.74
N VAL A 63 -3.70 4.90 9.52
CA VAL A 63 -3.18 6.25 9.79
C VAL A 63 -1.94 6.40 8.94
N CYS A 64 -1.94 7.34 8.02
CA CYS A 64 -0.90 7.43 7.00
C CYS A 64 -0.07 8.70 7.21
N TRP A 65 1.23 8.48 7.35
CA TRP A 65 2.24 9.49 7.60
C TRP A 65 3.37 9.37 6.55
N PRO A 66 3.15 9.85 5.31
CA PRO A 66 4.08 9.68 4.20
C PRO A 66 5.34 10.53 4.33
N PHE A 67 6.46 10.05 3.76
CA PHE A 67 7.75 10.75 3.77
C PHE A 67 8.31 10.98 2.36
N PHE A 68 8.34 9.96 1.50
CA PHE A 68 9.10 10.01 0.24
C PHE A 68 8.35 9.43 -0.98
N VAL A 69 8.79 9.83 -2.17
CA VAL A 69 8.41 9.25 -3.48
C VAL A 69 6.90 9.33 -3.75
N ASP A 70 6.25 8.18 -3.84
CA ASP A 70 4.85 7.99 -4.20
C ASP A 70 3.95 7.90 -2.96
N GLN A 71 4.54 7.89 -1.76
CA GLN A 71 3.81 7.72 -0.50
C GLN A 71 2.73 8.77 -0.31
N GLN A 72 2.97 10.03 -0.69
CA GLN A 72 1.97 11.10 -0.63
C GLN A 72 0.78 10.82 -1.55
N ILE A 73 1.02 10.22 -2.72
CA ILE A 73 -0.03 9.84 -3.69
C ILE A 73 -0.82 8.66 -3.15
N ASN A 74 -0.14 7.60 -2.69
CA ASN A 74 -0.78 6.42 -2.09
C ASN A 74 -1.64 6.82 -0.90
N SER A 75 -1.09 7.65 -0.03
CA SER A 75 -1.76 8.20 1.14
C SER A 75 -3.04 8.97 0.77
N ARG A 76 -3.01 9.76 -0.32
CA ARG A 76 -4.21 10.44 -0.84
C ARG A 76 -5.22 9.46 -1.44
N LEU A 77 -4.77 8.43 -2.16
CA LEU A 77 -5.64 7.38 -2.71
C LEU A 77 -6.44 6.68 -1.60
N VAL A 78 -5.76 6.24 -0.52
CA VAL A 78 -6.39 5.53 0.60
C VAL A 78 -7.44 6.41 1.29
N GLY A 79 -7.19 7.72 1.43
CA GLY A 79 -8.13 8.66 2.04
C GLY A 79 -9.27 9.06 1.11
N ALA A 80 -8.93 9.68 -0.03
CA ALA A 80 -9.90 10.35 -0.89
C ALA A 80 -10.74 9.41 -1.74
N VAL A 81 -10.21 8.25 -2.12
CA VAL A 81 -10.92 7.29 -3.00
C VAL A 81 -11.49 6.14 -2.18
N TRP A 82 -10.72 5.62 -1.23
CA TRP A 82 -11.09 4.41 -0.50
C TRP A 82 -11.73 4.68 0.87
N GLY A 83 -11.66 5.91 1.40
CA GLY A 83 -12.24 6.25 2.70
C GLY A 83 -11.70 5.40 3.86
N ASN A 84 -10.51 4.82 3.71
CA ASN A 84 -9.89 3.87 4.65
C ASN A 84 -8.75 4.52 5.46
N ARG A 85 -8.73 5.85 5.59
CA ARG A 85 -7.60 6.56 6.19
C ARG A 85 -8.01 7.76 7.04
N VAL A 86 -7.17 8.04 8.03
CA VAL A 86 -7.00 9.37 8.64
C VAL A 86 -5.65 9.98 8.25
N ASP A 87 -5.66 11.26 7.86
CA ASP A 87 -4.48 12.00 7.42
C ASP A 87 -3.75 12.65 8.61
N MET A 88 -2.51 12.21 8.89
CA MET A 88 -1.58 13.04 9.67
C MET A 88 -1.04 14.13 8.76
N LYS A 89 -1.55 15.36 8.93
CA LYS A 89 -1.06 16.56 8.22
C LYS A 89 0.29 16.97 8.81
N ASP A 90 1.39 16.52 8.21
CA ASP A 90 2.81 16.98 8.32
C ASP A 90 3.36 17.41 9.70
N ALA A 91 2.66 17.13 10.79
CA ALA A 91 2.98 17.55 12.14
C ALA A 91 3.04 16.32 13.03
N CYS A 92 4.26 15.95 13.45
CA CYS A 92 4.51 14.95 14.50
C CYS A 92 4.21 15.53 15.89
N GLU A 93 3.13 16.31 16.02
CA GLU A 93 2.68 16.83 17.29
C GLU A 93 1.86 15.75 18.00
N ARG A 94 2.12 15.54 19.29
CA ARG A 94 1.43 14.54 20.12
C ARG A 94 -0.09 14.58 19.95
N GLY A 95 -0.68 15.78 19.98
CA GLY A 95 -2.14 15.95 19.87
C GLY A 95 -2.70 15.68 18.46
N VAL A 96 -1.88 15.75 17.42
CA VAL A 96 -2.27 15.32 16.07
C VAL A 96 -2.27 13.79 16.02
N VAL A 97 -1.18 13.15 16.46
CA VAL A 97 -1.05 11.68 16.51
C VAL A 97 -2.19 11.06 17.30
N GLU A 98 -2.47 11.57 18.51
CA GLU A 98 -3.52 11.06 19.38
C GLU A 98 -4.90 11.14 18.72
N ARG A 99 -5.24 12.28 18.12
CA ARG A 99 -6.53 12.45 17.42
C ARG A 99 -6.64 11.54 16.21
N SER A 100 -5.59 11.43 15.40
CA SER A 100 -5.60 10.59 14.20
C SER A 100 -5.76 9.10 14.54
N VAL A 101 -5.05 8.61 15.55
CA VAL A 101 -5.18 7.23 16.03
C VAL A 101 -6.59 6.99 16.59
N LYS A 102 -7.08 7.92 17.43
CA LYS A 102 -8.42 7.81 18.02
C LYS A 102 -9.51 7.75 16.94
N GLU A 103 -9.44 8.62 15.95
CA GLU A 103 -10.38 8.65 14.83
C GLU A 103 -10.35 7.34 14.02
N ALA A 104 -9.17 6.81 13.69
CA ALA A 104 -9.05 5.54 12.96
C ALA A 104 -9.61 4.34 13.77
N MET A 105 -9.48 4.37 15.09
CA MET A 105 -9.96 3.32 15.99
C MET A 105 -11.47 3.37 16.22
N GLU A 106 -12.05 4.57 16.34
CA GLU A 106 -13.43 4.80 16.76
C GLU A 106 -14.41 5.04 15.59
N SER A 107 -13.93 5.52 14.44
CA SER A 107 -14.78 5.84 13.30
C SER A 107 -15.41 4.59 12.68
N GLY A 108 -16.71 4.43 12.89
CA GLY A 108 -17.48 3.34 12.27
C GLY A 108 -17.49 3.43 10.74
N GLU A 109 -17.37 4.61 10.17
CA GLU A 109 -17.30 4.80 8.71
C GLU A 109 -16.02 4.25 8.13
N ILE A 110 -14.86 4.65 8.68
CA ILE A 110 -13.55 4.18 8.22
C ILE A 110 -13.46 2.66 8.35
N ARG A 111 -13.91 2.10 9.49
CA ARG A 111 -13.93 0.64 9.71
C ARG A 111 -14.84 -0.11 8.74
N ARG A 112 -15.99 0.46 8.38
CA ARG A 112 -16.88 -0.12 7.35
C ARG A 112 -16.22 -0.05 5.97
N SER A 113 -15.57 1.06 5.64
CA SER A 113 -14.86 1.20 4.37
C SER A 113 -13.71 0.21 4.25
N ALA A 114 -12.88 0.09 5.29
CA ALA A 114 -11.79 -0.87 5.40
C ALA A 114 -12.27 -2.30 5.10
N ARG A 115 -13.37 -2.71 5.76
CA ARG A 115 -13.95 -4.04 5.59
C ARG A 115 -14.49 -4.27 4.18
N ARG A 116 -15.24 -3.30 3.66
CA ARG A 116 -15.81 -3.38 2.30
C ARG A 116 -14.70 -3.52 1.25
N LEU A 117 -13.62 -2.76 1.41
CA LEU A 117 -12.46 -2.85 0.52
C LEU A 117 -11.78 -4.22 0.61
N ALA A 118 -11.56 -4.74 1.82
CA ALA A 118 -10.98 -6.06 2.01
C ALA A 118 -11.83 -7.16 1.38
N GLU A 119 -13.15 -7.09 1.51
CA GLU A 119 -14.09 -8.01 0.86
C GLU A 119 -14.04 -7.91 -0.67
N GLN A 120 -13.91 -6.69 -1.21
CA GLN A 120 -13.77 -6.46 -2.65
C GLN A 120 -12.45 -7.05 -3.16
N VAL A 121 -11.32 -6.76 -2.52
CA VAL A 121 -10.01 -7.30 -2.88
C VAL A 121 -10.01 -8.83 -2.84
N LYS A 122 -10.59 -9.44 -1.81
CA LYS A 122 -10.72 -10.91 -1.70
C LYS A 122 -11.56 -11.50 -2.84
N ARG A 123 -12.62 -10.81 -3.25
CA ARG A 123 -13.46 -11.25 -4.38
C ARG A 123 -12.73 -11.11 -5.73
N ASP A 124 -12.06 -10.00 -5.96
CA ASP A 124 -11.40 -9.73 -7.25
C ASP A 124 -10.15 -10.61 -7.47
N THR A 125 -9.46 -10.96 -6.39
CA THR A 125 -8.23 -11.78 -6.43
C THR A 125 -8.48 -13.28 -6.19
N GLY A 126 -9.69 -13.65 -5.75
CA GLY A 126 -10.09 -15.05 -5.58
C GLY A 126 -10.43 -15.74 -6.89
N ASP A 127 -10.71 -17.04 -6.82
CA ASP A 127 -11.06 -17.86 -7.98
C ASP A 127 -12.27 -17.28 -8.74
N GLY A 128 -12.09 -17.04 -10.04
CA GLY A 128 -13.11 -16.40 -10.90
C GLY A 128 -13.29 -14.89 -10.67
N GLY A 129 -12.44 -14.27 -9.85
CA GLY A 129 -12.40 -12.84 -9.63
C GLY A 129 -11.84 -12.05 -10.82
N SER A 130 -12.20 -10.77 -10.92
CA SER A 130 -11.82 -9.92 -12.05
C SER A 130 -10.31 -9.84 -12.25
N SER A 131 -9.55 -9.53 -11.19
CA SER A 131 -8.08 -9.46 -11.25
C SER A 131 -7.44 -10.82 -11.53
N ALA A 132 -7.99 -11.91 -10.99
CA ALA A 132 -7.50 -13.26 -11.28
C ALA A 132 -7.67 -13.61 -12.77
N LEU A 133 -8.84 -13.32 -13.35
CA LEU A 133 -9.13 -13.56 -14.76
C LEU A 133 -8.26 -12.69 -15.69
N GLU A 134 -8.04 -11.42 -15.37
CA GLU A 134 -7.15 -10.58 -16.18
C GLU A 134 -5.69 -11.08 -16.11
N PHE A 135 -5.25 -11.58 -14.96
CA PHE A 135 -3.93 -12.21 -14.84
C PHE A 135 -3.83 -13.48 -15.68
N GLU A 136 -4.85 -14.34 -15.68
CA GLU A 136 -4.91 -15.53 -16.53
C GLU A 136 -4.86 -15.17 -18.02
N ARG A 137 -5.59 -14.13 -18.44
CA ARG A 137 -5.55 -13.61 -19.82
C ARG A 137 -4.16 -13.14 -20.20
N LEU A 138 -3.50 -12.37 -19.34
CA LEU A 138 -2.12 -11.91 -19.57
C LEU A 138 -1.16 -13.11 -19.71
N VAL A 139 -1.27 -14.12 -18.84
CA VAL A 139 -0.47 -15.33 -18.93
C VAL A 139 -0.74 -16.09 -20.23
N GLY A 140 -2.00 -16.18 -20.67
CA GLY A 140 -2.38 -16.75 -21.95
C GLY A 140 -1.71 -16.02 -23.13
N PHE A 141 -1.83 -14.70 -23.15
CA PHE A 141 -1.23 -13.84 -24.17
C PHE A 141 0.30 -14.02 -24.27
N ILE A 142 1.01 -14.02 -23.14
CA ILE A 142 2.47 -14.22 -23.12
C ILE A 142 2.84 -15.61 -23.68
N ARG A 143 2.06 -16.65 -23.36
CA ARG A 143 2.28 -18.01 -23.86
C ARG A 143 2.05 -18.12 -25.37
N GLU A 144 1.11 -17.35 -25.92
CA GLU A 144 0.87 -17.29 -27.37
C GLU A 144 2.02 -16.61 -28.09
N LEU A 145 2.51 -15.47 -27.57
CA LEU A 145 3.68 -14.79 -28.11
C LEU A 145 4.92 -15.69 -28.12
N SER A 146 5.09 -16.51 -27.08
CA SER A 146 6.24 -17.40 -26.93
C SER A 146 6.22 -18.61 -27.88
N LYS A 147 5.12 -18.84 -28.62
CA LYS A 147 5.01 -19.90 -29.65
C LYS A 147 5.38 -19.39 -31.05
N VAL A 148 5.59 -18.08 -31.19
CA VAL A 148 5.95 -17.45 -32.46
C VAL A 148 7.47 -17.40 -32.55
N ASP A 149 8.09 -18.53 -32.85
CA ASP A 149 9.42 -18.57 -33.45
C ASP A 149 9.27 -18.67 -34.99
N ASP A 150 10.10 -17.89 -35.70
CA ASP A 150 10.26 -17.77 -37.16
C ASP A 150 9.43 -16.72 -37.95
N GLU A 151 9.12 -15.56 -37.38
CA GLU A 151 8.85 -14.35 -38.20
C GLU A 151 9.28 -13.05 -37.48
N PRO A 152 9.94 -12.08 -38.16
CA PRO A 152 10.46 -10.90 -37.50
C PRO A 152 9.35 -10.01 -36.93
N LEU A 153 9.46 -9.69 -35.64
CA LEU A 153 8.54 -8.90 -34.80
C LEU A 153 8.17 -7.49 -35.32
N VAL A 154 8.77 -7.03 -36.41
CA VAL A 154 8.61 -5.67 -36.95
C VAL A 154 7.25 -5.49 -37.63
N GLU A 155 6.61 -6.56 -38.13
CA GLU A 155 5.37 -6.46 -38.90
C GLU A 155 4.08 -6.67 -38.08
N LYS A 156 4.16 -7.10 -36.81
CA LYS A 156 2.97 -7.46 -36.01
C LYS A 156 2.45 -6.38 -35.06
N CYS A 157 3.23 -5.33 -34.78
CA CYS A 157 2.75 -4.18 -33.98
C CYS A 157 1.64 -3.37 -34.67
N SER A 158 1.45 -3.53 -35.99
CA SER A 158 0.41 -2.86 -36.77
C SER A 158 -0.98 -3.53 -36.69
N LEU A 159 -1.09 -4.67 -36.00
CA LEU A 159 -2.32 -5.46 -35.92
C LEU A 159 -2.95 -5.51 -34.51
N LEU A 160 -2.34 -4.85 -33.52
CA LEU A 160 -2.99 -4.69 -32.23
C LEU A 160 -4.10 -3.63 -32.36
N PRO A 161 -5.31 -3.85 -31.83
CA PRO A 161 -6.32 -2.80 -31.77
C PRO A 161 -5.72 -1.64 -30.96
N ASP A 162 -5.78 -0.43 -31.53
CA ASP A 162 -5.40 0.78 -30.82
C ASP A 162 -6.18 0.82 -29.51
N PHE A 163 -5.46 0.65 -28.40
CA PHE A 163 -6.01 0.96 -27.09
C PHE A 163 -6.17 2.48 -27.07
N GLU A 164 -7.36 2.97 -27.41
CA GLU A 164 -7.70 4.38 -27.30
C GLU A 164 -7.49 4.81 -25.85
N ALA A 165 -6.33 5.43 -25.59
CA ALA A 165 -6.08 6.16 -24.39
C ALA A 165 -7.06 7.35 -24.37
N ASP A 166 -7.81 7.47 -23.28
CA ASP A 166 -8.71 8.59 -23.02
C ASP A 166 -7.96 9.92 -23.22
N ALA A 167 -8.31 10.64 -24.29
CA ALA A 167 -7.56 11.77 -24.84
C ALA A 167 -7.61 13.04 -23.96
N ASP A 168 -8.26 12.99 -22.80
CA ASP A 168 -8.37 14.10 -21.85
C ASP A 168 -7.27 14.13 -20.78
N SER A 169 -6.30 13.20 -20.81
CA SER A 169 -5.18 13.20 -19.87
C SER A 169 -3.95 13.96 -20.42
N LYS A 170 -3.68 15.15 -19.87
CA LYS A 170 -2.47 15.93 -20.18
C LYS A 170 -1.19 15.14 -19.80
N PRO A 171 -0.14 15.15 -20.63
CA PRO A 171 1.13 14.54 -20.28
C PRO A 171 1.82 15.31 -19.15
N MET A 172 2.09 14.61 -18.04
CA MET A 172 2.88 15.14 -16.93
C MET A 172 4.36 14.90 -17.22
N THR A 173 5.09 15.95 -17.56
CA THR A 173 6.54 15.91 -17.75
C THR A 173 7.23 15.74 -16.38
N THR A 174 7.99 14.65 -16.22
CA THR A 174 8.86 14.44 -15.06
C THR A 174 10.32 14.76 -15.46
N PRO A 175 11.05 15.58 -14.68
CA PRO A 175 12.48 15.74 -14.87
C PRO A 175 13.22 14.45 -14.48
N GLY A 176 14.27 14.12 -15.24
CA GLY A 176 15.00 12.86 -15.13
C GLY A 176 15.43 12.49 -13.70
N LEU A 177 15.02 11.30 -13.28
CA LEU A 177 15.45 10.68 -12.03
C LEU A 177 16.73 9.86 -12.28
N PRO A 178 17.75 9.97 -11.42
CA PRO A 178 18.91 9.09 -11.48
C PRO A 178 18.53 7.65 -11.11
N ASN A 179 19.16 6.68 -11.77
CA ASN A 179 19.03 5.25 -11.51
C ASN A 179 19.36 4.94 -10.04
N PHE A 180 18.40 4.41 -9.28
CA PHE A 180 18.67 3.80 -7.98
C PHE A 180 17.82 2.56 -7.73
N THR A 181 18.50 1.58 -7.14
CA THR A 181 18.03 0.24 -6.80
C THR A 181 16.83 0.28 -5.86
N VAL A 182 15.75 -0.40 -6.25
CA VAL A 182 14.59 -0.67 -5.40
C VAL A 182 14.99 -1.67 -4.33
N ASN A 183 15.21 -1.20 -3.10
CA ASN A 183 15.18 -2.07 -1.94
C ASN A 183 13.78 -1.99 -1.32
N ASN A 184 13.05 -3.10 -1.40
CA ASN A 184 11.85 -3.34 -0.59
C ASN A 184 12.17 -3.03 0.87
N ILE A 185 11.48 -2.03 1.43
CA ILE A 185 11.33 -1.80 2.87
C ILE A 185 9.82 -1.75 3.13
#